data_AF-A0A938U9J2-F1
#
_entry.id   AF-A0A938U9J2-F1
#
_cell.length_a   1.000
_cell.length_b   1.000
_cell.length_c   1.000
_cell.angle_alpha   90.00
_cell.angle_beta   90.00
_cell.angle_gamma   90.00
#
_symmetry.space_group_name_H-M   'P 1'
#
loop_
_entity.id
_entity.type
_entity.pdbx_description
1 polymer ?
#
loop_
_entity_poly.entity_id
_entity_poly.type
_entity_poly.pdbx_seq_one_letter_code
_entity_poly.pdbx_strand_id
1 'polypeptide(L)'
;MADITHDDLESLCRAFAPLIGLRITWLSIPSGALAGFEPSQIAVIVNTLLDAILPQIEFLASDKENATKLAGIGLSKAPGVIGQRETYPDYIHVSGKRVELKGLFVDNSELALKRPPTEREPSARLKENITMDVIDPANDALLVAAVQLQADETGQCSPYITDIGVFSMVECVRARDRSLQERGGRWIGGVPKVVKKTSMGKFKAGKGLQNSDFEKDTNFGKLKRVPYMPLQEFMRKHGAI
;
A
#
# COMPACT_ATOMS: atom_id res chain seq x y z
N MET A 1 -1.39 7.63 -25.11
CA MET A 1 -2.05 8.41 -24.04
C MET A 1 -0.96 8.95 -23.14
N ALA A 2 -1.10 10.17 -22.65
CA ALA A 2 -0.13 10.74 -21.72
C ALA A 2 -0.34 10.13 -20.33
N ASP A 3 0.75 9.92 -19.59
CA ASP A 3 0.70 9.45 -18.22
C ASP A 3 0.22 10.58 -17.28
N ILE A 4 -0.29 10.24 -16.10
CA ILE A 4 -0.70 11.17 -15.06
C ILE A 4 0.44 12.16 -14.75
N THR A 5 0.10 13.44 -14.68
CA THR A 5 1.10 14.50 -14.55
C THR A 5 1.56 14.68 -13.10
N HIS A 6 2.67 15.39 -12.91
CA HIS A 6 3.10 15.78 -11.57
C HIS A 6 2.06 16.67 -10.88
N ASP A 7 1.49 17.64 -11.61
CA ASP A 7 0.47 18.55 -11.09
C ASP A 7 -0.81 17.81 -10.65
N ASP A 8 -1.21 16.77 -11.39
CA ASP A 8 -2.31 15.88 -11.01
C ASP A 8 -2.02 15.17 -9.68
N LEU A 9 -0.82 14.63 -9.52
CA LEU A 9 -0.39 13.95 -8.30
C LEU A 9 -0.33 14.92 -7.12
N GLU A 10 0.20 16.13 -7.32
CA GLU A 10 0.19 17.17 -6.28
C GLU A 10 -1.22 17.60 -5.90
N SER A 11 -2.12 17.71 -6.87
CA SER A 11 -3.52 18.02 -6.60
C SER A 11 -4.18 16.94 -5.75
N LEU A 12 -3.90 15.65 -6.02
CA LEU A 12 -4.37 14.55 -5.19
C LEU A 12 -3.74 14.57 -3.79
N CYS A 13 -2.42 14.83 -3.68
CA CYS A 13 -1.76 15.00 -2.38
C CYS A 13 -2.44 16.09 -1.54
N ARG A 14 -2.75 17.25 -2.13
CA ARG A 14 -3.48 18.34 -1.46
C ARG A 14 -4.89 17.92 -1.06
N ALA A 15 -5.61 17.21 -1.91
CA ALA A 15 -6.96 16.72 -1.62
C ALA A 15 -6.98 15.71 -0.46
N PHE A 16 -5.95 14.88 -0.33
CA PHE A 16 -5.85 13.86 0.71
C PHE A 16 -5.14 14.33 1.98
N ALA A 17 -4.51 15.50 1.99
CA ALA A 17 -3.84 16.07 3.15
C ALA A 17 -4.70 16.09 4.44
N PRO A 18 -6.04 16.33 4.38
CA PRO A 18 -6.89 16.26 5.57
C PRO A 18 -6.95 14.89 6.27
N LEU A 19 -6.51 13.80 5.60
CA LEU A 19 -6.38 12.49 6.24
C LEU A 19 -5.27 12.46 7.29
N ILE A 20 -4.23 13.30 7.15
CA ILE A 20 -3.10 13.33 8.09
C ILE A 20 -3.58 13.84 9.46
N GLY A 21 -3.27 13.09 10.51
CA GLY A 21 -3.71 13.32 11.88
C GLY A 21 -5.08 12.70 12.20
N LEU A 22 -5.75 12.09 11.22
CA LEU A 22 -7.04 11.45 11.47
C LEU A 22 -6.88 10.22 12.38
N ARG A 23 -7.59 10.24 13.52
CA ARG A 23 -7.76 9.09 14.40
C ARG A 23 -8.79 8.12 13.81
N ILE A 24 -8.43 6.85 13.71
CA ILE A 24 -9.34 5.77 13.39
C ILE A 24 -10.05 5.32 14.67
N THR A 25 -11.15 5.97 15.01
CA THR A 25 -11.90 5.75 16.27
C THR A 25 -12.55 4.37 16.38
N TRP A 26 -12.64 3.64 15.27
CA TRP A 26 -13.21 2.28 15.22
C TRP A 26 -12.29 1.21 15.84
N LEU A 27 -11.05 1.57 16.17
CA LEU A 27 -10.13 0.72 16.92
C LEU A 27 -9.56 1.47 18.12
N SER A 28 -9.76 0.88 19.30
CA SER A 28 -9.17 1.32 20.55
C SER A 28 -8.75 0.09 21.34
N ILE A 29 -7.46 -0.03 21.62
CA ILE A 29 -6.89 -1.18 22.32
C ILE A 29 -6.26 -0.69 23.64
N PRO A 30 -6.62 -1.26 24.80
CA PRO A 30 -5.93 -0.92 26.05
C PRO A 30 -4.44 -1.22 25.94
N SER A 31 -3.57 -0.31 26.40
CA SER A 31 -2.11 -0.44 26.30
C SER A 31 -1.59 -1.76 26.87
N GLY A 32 -2.18 -2.24 27.98
CA GLY A 32 -1.81 -3.52 28.61
C GLY A 32 -2.09 -4.75 27.73
N ALA A 33 -2.99 -4.66 26.75
CA ALA A 33 -3.28 -5.75 25.83
C ALA A 33 -2.30 -5.81 24.64
N LEU A 34 -1.53 -4.74 24.37
CA LEU A 34 -0.62 -4.68 23.22
C LEU A 34 0.49 -5.74 23.26
N ALA A 35 0.88 -6.19 24.46
CA ALA A 35 1.86 -7.25 24.63
C ALA A 35 1.41 -8.61 24.03
N GLY A 36 0.12 -8.76 23.72
CA GLY A 36 -0.43 -9.91 23.01
C GLY A 36 -0.31 -9.85 21.48
N PHE A 37 0.01 -8.70 20.91
CA PHE A 37 -0.02 -8.46 19.46
C PHE A 37 1.35 -8.17 18.88
N GLU A 38 1.71 -8.85 17.80
CA GLU A 38 2.83 -8.45 16.96
C GLU A 38 2.44 -7.23 16.11
N PRO A 39 3.38 -6.32 15.77
CA PRO A 39 3.12 -5.20 14.86
C PRO A 39 2.43 -5.62 13.56
N SER A 40 2.82 -6.77 13.00
CA SER A 40 2.21 -7.29 11.76
C SER A 40 0.73 -7.69 11.90
N GLN A 41 0.29 -8.10 13.10
CA GLN A 41 -1.12 -8.43 13.35
C GLN A 41 -1.95 -7.15 13.46
N ILE A 42 -1.42 -6.14 14.16
CA ILE A 42 -2.04 -4.80 14.19
C ILE A 42 -2.13 -4.22 12.78
N ALA A 43 -1.06 -4.32 11.98
CA ALA A 43 -1.05 -3.85 10.60
C ALA A 43 -2.19 -4.46 9.77
N VAL A 44 -2.47 -5.77 9.93
CA VAL A 44 -3.59 -6.43 9.24
C VAL A 44 -4.94 -5.87 9.68
N ILE A 45 -5.15 -5.68 10.99
CA ILE A 45 -6.40 -5.12 11.54
C ILE A 45 -6.60 -3.70 11.01
N VAL A 46 -5.58 -2.85 11.15
CA VAL A 46 -5.61 -1.45 10.74
C VAL A 46 -5.84 -1.29 9.25
N ASN A 47 -5.14 -2.06 8.41
CA ASN A 47 -5.32 -1.98 6.96
C ASN A 47 -6.71 -2.46 6.53
N THR A 48 -7.24 -3.50 7.17
CA THR A 48 -8.62 -3.96 6.92
C THR A 48 -9.64 -2.88 7.29
N LEU A 49 -9.43 -2.18 8.40
CA LEU A 49 -10.27 -1.06 8.80
C LEU A 49 -10.16 0.11 7.82
N LEU A 50 -8.94 0.51 7.41
CA LEU A 50 -8.73 1.56 6.42
C LEU A 50 -9.53 1.30 5.13
N ASP A 51 -9.49 0.07 4.60
CA ASP A 51 -10.20 -0.30 3.37
C ASP A 51 -11.73 -0.18 3.50
N ALA A 52 -12.26 -0.44 4.70
CA ALA A 52 -13.69 -0.31 5.02
C ALA A 52 -14.10 1.15 5.28
N ILE A 53 -13.18 1.94 5.84
CA ILE A 53 -13.42 3.30 6.34
C ILE A 53 -13.29 4.35 5.26
N LEU A 54 -12.30 4.27 4.36
CA LEU A 54 -12.06 5.35 3.38
C LEU A 54 -13.30 5.77 2.54
N PRO A 55 -14.20 4.87 2.08
CA PRO A 55 -15.41 5.30 1.37
C PRO A 55 -16.44 6.00 2.26
N GLN A 56 -16.30 5.85 3.57
CA GLN A 56 -17.22 6.32 4.60
C GLN A 56 -16.47 7.20 5.61
N ILE A 57 -15.39 7.86 5.16
CA ILE A 57 -14.42 8.56 6.00
C ILE A 57 -15.09 9.62 6.88
N GLU A 58 -16.20 10.19 6.41
CA GLU A 58 -17.04 11.14 7.15
C GLU A 58 -17.54 10.60 8.50
N PHE A 59 -17.71 9.29 8.66
CA PHE A 59 -18.13 8.69 9.94
C PHE A 59 -17.01 8.67 11.00
N LEU A 60 -15.77 8.97 10.62
CA LEU A 60 -14.68 9.17 11.59
C LEU A 60 -14.62 10.59 12.14
N ALA A 61 -15.45 11.50 11.64
CA ALA A 61 -15.46 12.87 12.12
C ALA A 61 -15.82 12.93 13.61
N SER A 62 -14.88 13.46 14.40
CA SER A 62 -15.05 13.71 15.83
C SER A 62 -15.82 15.00 16.14
N ASP A 63 -15.86 15.92 15.17
CA ASP A 63 -16.42 17.26 15.30
C ASP A 63 -16.83 17.82 13.92
N LYS A 64 -17.54 18.95 13.91
CA LYS A 64 -18.07 19.56 12.68
C LYS A 64 -16.99 20.07 11.73
N GLU A 65 -15.85 20.53 12.25
CA GLU A 65 -14.76 21.03 11.43
C GLU A 65 -14.09 19.87 10.68
N ASN A 66 -13.82 18.78 11.40
CA ASN A 66 -13.31 17.53 10.84
C ASN A 66 -14.30 16.91 9.85
N ALA A 67 -15.61 16.89 10.17
CA ALA A 67 -16.64 16.41 9.25
C ALA A 67 -16.62 17.14 7.90
N THR A 68 -16.48 18.46 7.92
CA THR A 68 -16.44 19.28 6.69
C THR A 68 -15.17 18.97 5.88
N LYS A 69 -14.02 18.83 6.55
CA LYS A 69 -12.75 18.46 5.91
C LYS A 69 -12.83 17.07 5.26
N LEU A 70 -13.38 16.09 5.97
CA LEU A 70 -13.48 14.70 5.50
C LEU A 70 -14.51 14.54 4.37
N ALA A 71 -15.62 15.27 4.42
CA ALA A 71 -16.59 15.32 3.30
C ALA A 71 -15.95 15.89 2.02
N GLY A 72 -14.99 16.80 2.15
CA GLY A 72 -14.26 17.40 1.04
C GLY A 72 -13.23 16.50 0.34
N ILE A 73 -12.92 15.31 0.89
CA ILE A 73 -11.95 14.37 0.31
C ILE A 73 -12.42 13.82 -1.04
N GLY A 74 -13.73 13.70 -1.24
CA GLY A 74 -14.31 13.33 -2.53
C GLY A 74 -13.89 11.95 -3.05
N LEU A 75 -13.66 10.97 -2.18
CA LEU A 75 -13.41 9.58 -2.56
C LEU A 75 -14.71 8.76 -2.51
N SER A 76 -14.92 7.95 -3.54
CA SER A 76 -16.01 6.98 -3.62
C SER A 76 -15.44 5.61 -4.00
N LYS A 77 -16.08 4.50 -3.61
CA LYS A 77 -15.67 3.17 -4.08
C LYS A 77 -15.78 3.14 -5.61
N ALA A 78 -14.75 2.61 -6.27
CA ALA A 78 -14.84 2.36 -7.70
C ALA A 78 -15.97 1.35 -7.99
N PRO A 79 -16.67 1.48 -9.13
CA PRO A 79 -17.73 0.56 -9.50
C PRO A 79 -17.16 -0.85 -9.63
N GLY A 80 -17.73 -1.78 -8.85
CA GLY A 80 -17.29 -3.16 -8.89
C GLY A 80 -17.87 -3.94 -10.07
N VAL A 81 -17.16 -4.99 -10.50
CA VAL A 81 -17.71 -5.99 -11.41
C VAL A 81 -18.43 -7.05 -10.58
N ILE A 82 -19.72 -7.27 -10.86
CA ILE A 82 -20.56 -8.25 -10.15
C ILE A 82 -19.85 -9.62 -10.11
N GLY A 83 -19.71 -10.19 -8.92
CA GLY A 83 -19.11 -11.50 -8.70
C GLY A 83 -17.58 -11.50 -8.47
N GLN A 84 -16.89 -10.36 -8.59
CA GLN A 84 -15.48 -10.26 -8.19
C GLN A 84 -15.35 -9.93 -6.70
N ARG A 85 -14.42 -10.64 -6.03
CA ARG A 85 -14.14 -10.47 -4.60
C ARG A 85 -13.38 -9.18 -4.28
N GLU A 86 -12.63 -8.67 -5.25
CA GLU A 86 -11.81 -7.45 -5.16
C GLU A 86 -11.80 -6.79 -6.54
N THR A 87 -11.93 -5.48 -6.58
CA THR A 87 -12.01 -4.72 -7.84
C THR A 87 -10.92 -3.66 -7.86
N TYR A 88 -10.22 -3.58 -8.99
CA TYR A 88 -9.21 -2.55 -9.23
C TYR A 88 -9.80 -1.47 -10.15
N PRO A 89 -9.56 -0.17 -9.87
CA PRO A 89 -8.92 0.37 -8.67
C PRO A 89 -9.87 0.33 -7.47
N ASP A 90 -9.36 0.61 -6.26
CA ASP A 90 -10.19 0.65 -5.06
C ASP A 90 -11.21 1.81 -5.06
N TYR A 91 -10.81 3.00 -5.56
CA TYR A 91 -11.58 4.25 -5.45
C TYR A 91 -11.55 5.13 -6.70
N ILE A 92 -12.53 6.02 -6.79
CA ILE A 92 -12.58 7.14 -7.73
C ILE A 92 -12.70 8.44 -6.93
N HIS A 93 -11.82 9.39 -7.23
CA HIS A 93 -11.86 10.76 -6.70
C HIS A 93 -12.76 11.66 -7.55
N VAL A 94 -13.36 12.71 -6.96
CA VAL A 94 -14.24 13.67 -7.66
C VAL A 94 -13.61 14.37 -8.86
N SER A 95 -12.27 14.42 -8.97
CA SER A 95 -11.57 14.90 -10.16
C SER A 95 -11.57 13.92 -11.34
N GLY A 96 -12.11 12.71 -11.17
CA GLY A 96 -12.09 11.62 -12.16
C GLY A 96 -10.84 10.74 -12.08
N LYS A 97 -9.85 11.08 -11.24
CA LYS A 97 -8.68 10.24 -11.00
C LYS A 97 -9.08 8.98 -10.23
N ARG A 98 -8.42 7.86 -10.53
CA ARG A 98 -8.68 6.57 -9.88
C ARG A 98 -7.54 6.21 -8.95
N VAL A 99 -7.85 5.65 -7.79
CA VAL A 99 -6.90 5.52 -6.68
C VAL A 99 -6.93 4.10 -6.13
N GLU A 100 -5.75 3.49 -6.06
CA GLU A 100 -5.51 2.24 -5.32
C GLU A 100 -4.95 2.58 -3.93
N LEU A 101 -5.52 2.05 -2.86
CA LEU A 101 -5.03 2.28 -1.49
C LEU A 101 -4.07 1.16 -1.08
N LYS A 102 -2.98 1.53 -0.40
CA LYS A 102 -2.18 0.60 0.39
C LYS A 102 -1.86 1.20 1.76
N GLY A 103 -2.26 0.52 2.83
CA GLY A 103 -1.86 0.89 4.18
C GLY A 103 -0.42 0.46 4.51
N LEU A 104 0.36 1.40 5.01
CA LEU A 104 1.70 1.19 5.56
C LEU A 104 1.62 1.33 7.09
N PHE A 105 1.64 0.22 7.80
CA PHE A 105 1.73 0.27 9.26
C PHE A 105 3.15 0.63 9.69
N VAL A 106 3.28 1.70 10.46
CA VAL A 106 4.51 2.17 11.06
C VAL A 106 4.48 1.77 12.53
N ASP A 107 5.48 1.00 12.95
CA ASP A 107 5.59 0.58 14.34
C ASP A 107 5.83 1.79 15.26
N ASN A 108 5.30 1.74 16.47
CA ASN A 108 5.59 2.72 17.51
C ASN A 108 6.45 2.03 18.57
N SER A 109 7.74 2.40 18.62
CA SER A 109 8.69 1.80 19.55
C SER A 109 8.36 2.07 21.02
N GLU A 110 7.58 3.12 21.31
CA GLU A 110 7.15 3.48 22.66
C GLU A 110 6.03 2.57 23.18
N LEU A 111 5.34 1.85 22.29
CA LEU A 111 4.28 0.92 22.67
C LEU A 111 4.83 -0.48 22.94
N ALA A 112 4.30 -1.13 23.97
CA ALA A 112 4.71 -2.48 24.39
C ALA A 112 4.06 -3.58 23.53
N LEU A 113 4.34 -3.60 22.22
CA LEU A 113 3.93 -4.68 21.32
C LEU A 113 4.79 -5.94 21.49
N LYS A 114 4.24 -7.09 21.16
CA LYS A 114 4.97 -8.37 21.10
C LYS A 114 6.03 -8.29 20.00
N ARG A 115 7.31 -8.26 20.39
CA ARG A 115 8.41 -8.23 19.43
C ARG A 115 8.66 -9.63 18.84
N PRO A 116 8.54 -9.80 17.52
CA PRO A 116 8.89 -11.09 16.89
C PRO A 116 10.41 -11.31 16.95
N PRO A 117 10.88 -12.57 16.88
CA PRO A 117 12.32 -12.87 16.87
C PRO A 117 13.04 -12.36 15.61
N THR A 118 12.29 -11.99 14.57
CA THR A 118 12.82 -11.40 13.35
C THR A 118 11.84 -10.35 12.86
N GLU A 119 12.37 -9.19 12.45
CA GLU A 119 11.56 -8.14 11.85
C GLU A 119 10.88 -8.66 10.59
N ARG A 120 9.57 -8.39 10.49
CA ARG A 120 8.79 -8.77 9.32
C ARG A 120 8.81 -7.63 8.32
N GLU A 121 9.09 -7.99 7.06
CA GLU A 121 8.95 -7.05 5.95
C GLU A 121 7.47 -6.63 5.79
N PRO A 122 7.18 -5.34 5.52
CA PRO A 122 5.84 -4.89 5.17
C PRO A 122 5.23 -5.69 4.01
N SER A 123 3.98 -6.11 4.17
CA SER A 123 3.30 -7.01 3.23
C SER A 123 2.54 -6.31 2.10
N ALA A 124 2.38 -4.98 2.20
CA ALA A 124 1.70 -4.15 1.22
C ALA A 124 2.30 -4.36 -0.17
N ARG A 125 1.44 -4.60 -1.17
CA ARG A 125 1.86 -5.00 -2.51
C ARG A 125 0.96 -4.46 -3.61
N LEU A 126 1.56 -4.17 -4.76
CA LEU A 126 0.87 -4.09 -6.04
C LEU A 126 0.62 -5.52 -6.53
N LYS A 127 -0.64 -5.92 -6.63
CA LYS A 127 -1.02 -7.29 -6.98
C LYS A 127 -0.60 -7.63 -8.41
N GLU A 128 -0.43 -8.93 -8.68
CA GLU A 128 0.01 -9.45 -9.99
C GLU A 128 -1.01 -9.20 -11.11
N ASN A 129 -2.28 -8.98 -10.78
CA ASN A 129 -3.35 -8.62 -11.72
C ASN A 129 -3.42 -7.12 -12.03
N ILE A 130 -2.64 -6.27 -11.35
CA ILE A 130 -2.52 -4.84 -11.67
C ILE A 130 -1.37 -4.70 -12.68
N THR A 131 -1.71 -4.74 -13.97
CA THR A 131 -0.79 -4.65 -15.11
C THR A 131 -1.06 -3.39 -15.95
N MET A 132 -0.16 -3.09 -16.89
CA MET A 132 -0.36 -1.98 -17.83
C MET A 132 -1.64 -2.10 -18.67
N ASP A 133 -2.24 -3.29 -18.78
CA ASP A 133 -3.47 -3.51 -19.54
C ASP A 133 -4.74 -3.07 -18.79
N VAL A 134 -4.69 -2.98 -17.47
CA VAL A 134 -5.84 -2.57 -16.62
C VAL A 134 -5.69 -1.15 -16.06
N ILE A 135 -4.47 -0.64 -16.06
CA ILE A 135 -4.16 0.72 -15.61
C ILE A 135 -4.64 1.72 -16.66
N ASP A 136 -5.26 2.80 -16.20
CA ASP A 136 -5.50 4.01 -16.98
C ASP A 136 -4.31 4.95 -16.75
N PRO A 137 -3.40 5.10 -17.74
CA PRO A 137 -2.15 5.82 -17.53
C PRO A 137 -2.34 7.28 -17.12
N ALA A 138 -3.41 7.93 -17.59
CA ALA A 138 -3.67 9.34 -17.34
C ALA A 138 -4.30 9.61 -15.96
N ASN A 139 -4.91 8.58 -15.36
CA ASN A 139 -5.82 8.76 -14.23
C ASN A 139 -5.47 7.94 -12.98
N ASP A 140 -4.61 6.93 -13.09
CA ASP A 140 -4.34 6.02 -11.96
C ASP A 140 -3.19 6.48 -11.06
N ALA A 141 -3.51 6.56 -9.77
CA ALA A 141 -2.56 6.83 -8.71
C ALA A 141 -2.58 5.73 -7.64
N LEU A 142 -1.42 5.49 -7.03
CA LEU A 142 -1.27 4.73 -5.79
C LEU A 142 -1.30 5.72 -4.63
N LEU A 143 -2.25 5.55 -3.70
CA LEU A 143 -2.27 6.21 -2.40
C LEU A 143 -1.70 5.26 -1.35
N VAL A 144 -0.65 5.69 -0.66
CA VAL A 144 -0.10 5.00 0.51
C VAL A 144 -0.41 5.80 1.76
N ALA A 145 -1.13 5.20 2.71
CA ALA A 145 -1.42 5.82 4.00
C ALA A 145 -0.51 5.22 5.08
N ALA A 146 0.40 6.01 5.63
CA ALA A 146 1.19 5.61 6.79
C ALA A 146 0.32 5.71 8.05
N VAL A 147 0.22 4.62 8.81
CA VAL A 147 -0.61 4.56 10.02
C VAL A 147 0.20 4.02 11.18
N GLN A 148 0.10 4.68 12.32
CA GLN A 148 0.78 4.31 13.55
C GLN A 148 -0.22 4.23 14.70
N LEU A 149 -0.05 3.28 15.62
CA LEU A 149 -0.78 3.30 16.89
C LEU A 149 -0.18 4.37 17.82
N GLN A 150 -1.04 5.16 18.44
CA GLN A 150 -0.67 6.13 19.46
C GLN A 150 -1.53 5.95 20.69
N ALA A 151 -0.92 6.08 21.87
CA ALA A 151 -1.63 6.06 23.15
C ALA A 151 -2.25 7.43 23.43
N ASP A 152 -3.45 7.44 24.01
CA ASP A 152 -4.03 8.61 24.65
C ASP A 152 -3.75 8.62 26.17
N GLU A 153 -4.11 9.72 26.82
CA GLU A 153 -3.89 9.93 28.26
C GLU A 153 -4.62 8.90 29.14
N THR A 154 -5.61 8.20 28.59
CA THR A 154 -6.37 7.16 29.30
C THR A 154 -5.74 5.77 29.16
N GLY A 155 -4.60 5.67 28.47
CA GLY A 155 -3.91 4.42 28.21
C GLY A 155 -4.58 3.58 27.11
N GLN A 156 -5.43 4.18 26.28
CA GLN A 156 -6.00 3.54 25.09
C GLN A 156 -5.14 3.84 23.86
N CYS A 157 -4.97 2.86 22.99
CA CYS A 157 -4.20 3.00 21.76
C CYS A 157 -5.10 2.94 20.54
N SER A 158 -5.05 3.99 19.72
CA SER A 158 -5.81 4.07 18.46
C SER A 158 -4.87 4.31 17.27
N PRO A 159 -5.24 3.87 16.06
CA PRO A 159 -4.49 4.18 14.85
C PRO A 159 -4.67 5.63 14.43
N TYR A 160 -3.60 6.27 13.99
CA TYR A 160 -3.60 7.59 13.38
C TYR A 160 -2.92 7.52 12.03
N ILE A 161 -3.53 8.14 11.01
CA ILE A 161 -2.84 8.36 9.74
C ILE A 161 -1.78 9.44 9.99
N THR A 162 -0.51 9.07 9.94
CA THR A 162 0.60 9.98 10.25
C THR A 162 1.16 10.67 9.01
N ASP A 163 0.96 10.08 7.83
CA ASP A 163 1.42 10.63 6.56
C ASP A 163 0.68 9.97 5.39
N ILE A 164 0.73 10.61 4.23
CA ILE A 164 0.21 10.07 2.98
C ILE A 164 1.20 10.28 1.84
N GLY A 165 1.24 9.35 0.89
CA GLY A 165 1.98 9.48 -0.35
C GLY A 165 1.10 9.16 -1.54
N VAL A 166 1.15 9.99 -2.58
CA VAL A 166 0.45 9.74 -3.85
C VAL A 166 1.48 9.57 -4.96
N PHE A 167 1.40 8.46 -5.69
CA PHE A 167 2.39 8.06 -6.68
C PHE A 167 1.74 7.69 -8.00
N SER A 168 2.42 7.94 -9.12
CA SER A 168 1.98 7.42 -10.43
C SER A 168 1.91 5.89 -10.38
N MET A 169 0.75 5.32 -10.68
CA MET A 169 0.59 3.87 -10.76
C MET A 169 1.42 3.29 -11.92
N VAL A 170 1.50 4.03 -13.03
CA VAL A 170 2.27 3.66 -14.22
C VAL A 170 3.74 3.48 -13.88
N GLU A 171 4.34 4.47 -13.21
CA GLU A 171 5.76 4.41 -12.84
C GLU A 171 6.02 3.29 -11.82
N CYS A 172 5.11 3.10 -10.87
CA CYS A 172 5.17 1.98 -9.94
C CYS A 172 5.18 0.62 -10.66
N VAL A 173 4.27 0.39 -11.61
CA VAL A 173 4.18 -0.87 -12.36
C VAL A 173 5.33 -1.06 -13.33
N ARG A 174 5.75 -0.02 -14.05
CA ARG A 174 6.95 -0.07 -14.90
C ARG A 174 8.20 -0.43 -14.10
N ALA A 175 8.42 0.20 -12.95
CA ALA A 175 9.55 -0.09 -12.07
C ALA A 175 9.50 -1.51 -11.50
N ARG A 176 8.32 -1.97 -11.05
CA ARG A 176 8.09 -3.33 -10.55
C ARG A 176 8.42 -4.38 -11.62
N ASP A 177 7.90 -4.21 -12.83
CA ASP A 177 8.01 -5.19 -13.90
C ASP A 177 9.43 -5.20 -14.50
N ARG A 178 10.07 -4.02 -14.62
CA ARG A 178 11.49 -3.92 -15.00
C ARG A 178 12.38 -4.65 -14.00
N SER A 179 12.17 -4.44 -12.69
CA SER A 179 12.92 -5.12 -11.63
C SER A 179 12.77 -6.65 -11.67
N LEU A 180 11.61 -7.17 -12.08
CA LEU A 180 11.45 -8.60 -12.31
C LEU A 180 12.38 -9.08 -13.43
N GLN A 181 12.40 -8.37 -14.56
CA GLN A 181 13.21 -8.73 -15.73
C GLN A 181 14.72 -8.63 -15.47
N GLU A 182 15.16 -7.56 -14.81
CA GLU A 182 16.58 -7.32 -14.47
C GLU A 182 17.15 -8.43 -13.58
N ARG A 183 16.32 -9.02 -12.69
CA ARG A 183 16.71 -10.16 -11.85
C ARG A 183 16.61 -11.51 -12.57
N GLY A 184 16.44 -11.50 -13.90
CA GLY A 184 16.26 -12.69 -14.73
C GLY A 184 14.87 -13.32 -14.66
N GLY A 185 13.94 -12.71 -13.91
CA GLY A 185 12.56 -13.15 -13.81
C GLY A 185 11.75 -12.85 -15.07
N ARG A 186 10.55 -13.44 -15.15
CA ARG A 186 9.62 -13.26 -16.27
C ARG A 186 8.21 -13.69 -15.89
N TRP A 187 7.24 -13.25 -16.68
CA TRP A 187 5.87 -13.72 -16.59
C TRP A 187 5.71 -15.06 -17.31
N ILE A 188 5.14 -16.07 -16.65
CA ILE A 188 4.85 -17.39 -17.24
C ILE A 188 3.39 -17.72 -16.92
N GLY A 189 2.53 -17.71 -17.95
CA GLY A 189 1.09 -17.96 -17.79
C GLY A 189 0.41 -16.93 -16.88
N GLY A 190 0.77 -15.65 -17.00
CA GLY A 190 0.23 -14.58 -16.16
C GLY A 190 0.78 -14.53 -14.73
N VAL A 191 1.72 -15.41 -14.36
CA VAL A 191 2.32 -15.44 -13.02
C VAL A 191 3.75 -14.91 -13.07
N PRO A 192 4.14 -13.95 -12.22
CA PRO A 192 5.51 -13.46 -12.14
C PRO A 192 6.40 -14.53 -11.49
N LYS A 193 7.47 -14.92 -12.17
CA LYS A 193 8.41 -15.94 -11.71
C LYS A 193 9.85 -15.45 -11.71
N VAL A 194 10.62 -15.92 -10.74
CA VAL A 194 12.06 -15.68 -10.59
C VAL A 194 12.85 -16.98 -10.76
N VAL A 195 14.12 -16.85 -11.09
CA VAL A 195 15.03 -17.99 -11.22
C VAL A 195 15.18 -18.68 -9.86
N LYS A 196 14.97 -20.00 -9.83
CA LYS A 196 15.17 -20.81 -8.62
C LYS A 196 16.60 -20.68 -8.12
N LYS A 197 16.79 -20.74 -6.80
CA LYS A 197 18.12 -20.78 -6.19
C LYS A 197 18.98 -21.91 -6.78
N THR A 198 18.39 -23.09 -7.04
CA THR A 198 19.05 -24.25 -7.65
C THR A 198 19.43 -24.06 -9.12
N SER A 199 18.78 -23.13 -9.83
CA SER A 199 19.05 -22.82 -11.24
C SER A 199 19.89 -21.54 -11.43
N MET A 200 20.22 -20.84 -10.34
CA MET A 200 21.00 -19.59 -10.35
C MET A 200 22.39 -19.76 -10.97
N GLY A 201 23.03 -20.92 -10.79
CA GLY A 201 24.31 -21.23 -11.43
C GLY A 201 24.21 -21.27 -12.96
N LYS A 202 23.12 -21.84 -13.51
CA LYS A 202 22.86 -21.84 -14.95
C LYS A 202 22.65 -20.43 -15.48
N PHE A 203 21.86 -19.62 -14.76
CA PHE A 203 21.59 -18.23 -15.10
C PHE A 203 22.88 -17.40 -15.15
N LYS A 204 23.70 -17.47 -14.10
CA LYS A 204 24.99 -16.75 -14.05
C LYS A 204 25.97 -17.19 -15.13
N ALA A 205 25.90 -18.44 -15.56
CA ALA A 205 26.71 -18.98 -16.65
C ALA A 205 26.14 -18.68 -18.06
N GLY A 206 25.06 -17.89 -18.17
CA GLY A 206 24.42 -17.56 -19.44
C GLY A 206 23.78 -18.75 -20.16
N LYS A 207 23.55 -19.88 -19.46
CA LYS A 207 22.91 -21.06 -20.04
C LYS A 207 21.42 -20.81 -20.22
N GLY A 208 20.84 -21.33 -21.29
CA GLY A 208 19.39 -21.25 -21.55
C GLY A 208 18.60 -21.84 -20.39
N LEU A 209 17.63 -21.07 -19.87
CA LEU A 209 16.74 -21.50 -18.80
C LEU A 209 15.43 -22.03 -19.38
N GLN A 210 14.93 -23.12 -18.82
CA GLN A 210 13.63 -23.71 -19.12
C GLN A 210 12.59 -23.26 -18.08
N ASN A 211 11.30 -23.43 -18.37
CA ASN A 211 10.23 -23.07 -17.43
C ASN A 211 10.37 -23.76 -16.05
N SER A 212 10.99 -24.94 -15.98
CA SER A 212 11.27 -25.68 -14.74
C SER A 212 12.34 -25.03 -13.85
N ASP A 213 13.16 -24.12 -14.40
CA ASP A 213 14.19 -23.37 -13.69
C ASP A 213 13.62 -22.14 -12.94
N PHE A 214 12.31 -21.90 -13.03
CA PHE A 214 11.62 -20.75 -12.42
C PHE A 214 10.63 -21.16 -11.32
N GLU A 215 10.45 -20.28 -10.33
CA GLU A 215 9.47 -20.40 -9.26
C GLU A 215 8.68 -19.10 -9.09
N LYS A 216 7.48 -19.17 -8.47
CA LYS A 216 6.66 -17.96 -8.25
C LYS A 216 7.43 -16.98 -7.36
N ASP A 217 7.49 -15.71 -7.77
CA ASP A 217 8.06 -14.65 -6.93
C ASP A 217 7.04 -14.27 -5.85
N THR A 218 7.20 -14.85 -4.66
CA THR A 218 6.34 -14.58 -3.50
C THR A 218 6.48 -13.15 -2.96
N ASN A 219 7.49 -12.41 -3.43
CA ASN A 219 7.76 -11.03 -3.07
C ASN A 219 7.42 -10.04 -4.20
N PHE A 220 6.87 -10.54 -5.31
CA PHE A 220 6.47 -9.69 -6.42
C PHE A 220 5.50 -8.60 -5.96
N GLY A 221 5.77 -7.37 -6.39
CA GLY A 221 4.92 -6.22 -6.13
C GLY A 221 4.94 -5.68 -4.70
N LYS A 222 5.66 -6.29 -3.74
CA LYS A 222 5.84 -5.68 -2.41
C LYS A 222 6.35 -4.25 -2.57
N LEU A 223 5.69 -3.27 -1.95
CA LEU A 223 6.00 -1.85 -2.15
C LEU A 223 7.46 -1.53 -1.81
N LYS A 224 8.00 -2.13 -0.74
CA LYS A 224 9.42 -2.03 -0.35
C LYS A 224 10.39 -2.40 -1.49
N ARG A 225 9.98 -3.27 -2.41
CA ARG A 225 10.83 -3.82 -3.47
C ARG A 225 10.58 -3.22 -4.85
N VAL A 226 9.65 -2.26 -4.96
CA VAL A 226 9.40 -1.54 -6.21
C VAL A 226 10.41 -0.39 -6.31
N PRO A 227 11.38 -0.41 -7.24
CA PRO A 227 12.47 0.56 -7.30
C PRO A 227 12.04 1.87 -7.99
N TYR A 228 10.91 2.44 -7.57
CA TYR A 228 10.47 3.76 -7.97
C TYR A 228 10.85 4.77 -6.89
N MET A 229 11.74 5.72 -7.23
CA MET A 229 12.42 6.56 -6.24
C MET A 229 11.49 7.33 -5.29
N PRO A 230 10.45 8.04 -5.76
CA PRO A 230 9.51 8.73 -4.86
C PRO A 230 8.81 7.79 -3.86
N LEU A 231 8.42 6.60 -4.30
CA LEU A 231 7.86 5.58 -3.41
C LEU A 231 8.91 5.08 -2.41
N GLN A 232 10.14 4.81 -2.86
CA GLN A 232 11.23 4.36 -2.00
C GLN A 232 11.60 5.39 -0.93
N GLU A 233 11.59 6.68 -1.28
CA GLU A 233 11.83 7.79 -0.36
C GLU A 233 10.74 7.87 0.70
N PHE A 234 9.46 7.77 0.31
CA PHE A 234 8.35 7.71 1.26
C PHE A 234 8.48 6.51 2.21
N MET A 235 8.75 5.33 1.66
CA MET A 235 8.90 4.11 2.47
C MET A 235 10.11 4.21 3.43
N ARG A 236 11.23 4.83 3.00
CA ARG A 236 12.41 5.08 3.84
C ARG A 236 12.14 6.10 4.95
N LYS A 237 11.40 7.19 4.65
CA LYS A 237 10.97 8.19 5.64
C LYS A 237 10.26 7.54 6.83
N HIS A 238 9.52 6.46 6.58
CA HIS A 238 8.74 5.71 7.58
C HIS A 238 9.43 4.44 8.09
N GLY A 239 10.75 4.29 7.87
CA GLY A 239 11.52 3.15 8.38
C GLY A 239 11.17 1.79 7.76
N ALA A 240 10.44 1.78 6.64
CA ALA A 240 10.02 0.55 5.98
C ALA A 240 11.12 -0.05 5.08
N ILE A 241 12.13 0.72 4.69
CA ILE A 241 13.24 0.31 3.81
C ILE A 241 14.57 0.51 4.47
#